data_AF-A0A1U7M618-F1
#
_entry.id   AF-A0A1U7M618-F1
#
_cell.length_a   1.000
_cell.length_b   1.000
_cell.length_c   1.000
_cell.angle_alpha   90.00
_cell.angle_beta   90.00
_cell.angle_gamma   90.00
#
_symmetry.space_group_name_H-M   'P 1'
#
loop_
_entity.id
_entity.type
_entity.pdbx_description
1 polymer ?
#
loop_
_entity_poly.entity_id
_entity_poly.type
_entity_poly.pdbx_seq_one_letter_code
_entity_poly.pdbx_strand_id
1 'polypeptide(L)' 'MKIYYAGKDFDYIKKYGVIFKGTLIINGKKKIDRISKDIIEKEIKEAVMELE' A
#
# COMPACT_ATOMS: atom_id res chain seq x y z
N MET A 1 0.42 -9.63 -4.97
CA MET A 1 0.70 -8.43 -4.15
C MET A 1 1.85 -7.64 -4.79
N LYS A 2 1.65 -6.36 -5.14
CA LYS A 2 2.71 -5.49 -5.70
C LYS A 2 3.11 -4.46 -4.65
N ILE A 3 4.40 -4.34 -4.36
CA ILE A 3 4.97 -3.34 -3.45
C ILE A 3 5.71 -2.31 -4.30
N TYR A 4 5.34 -1.05 -4.17
CA TYR A 4 5.95 0.06 -4.92
C TYR A 4 6.97 0.78 -4.05
N TYR A 5 8.14 1.11 -4.63
CA TYR A 5 9.19 1.86 -3.96
C TYR A 5 9.34 3.26 -4.55
N ALA A 6 9.23 4.27 -3.69
CA ALA A 6 9.42 5.66 -4.10
C ALA A 6 10.82 5.88 -4.68
N GLY A 7 10.90 6.46 -5.89
CA GLY A 7 12.14 6.70 -6.63
C GLY A 7 12.59 5.55 -7.54
N LYS A 8 11.95 4.37 -7.46
CA LYS A 8 12.17 3.24 -8.37
C LYS A 8 10.94 2.98 -9.24
N ASP A 9 9.78 3.00 -8.61
CA ASP A 9 8.50 2.86 -9.28
C ASP A 9 7.85 4.24 -9.39
N PHE A 10 7.34 4.62 -10.56
CA PHE A 10 6.63 5.90 -10.75
C PHE A 10 5.19 5.68 -11.24
N ASP A 11 4.84 4.44 -11.60
CA ASP A 11 3.50 4.07 -12.08
C ASP A 11 2.39 4.35 -11.05
N TYR A 12 2.72 4.26 -9.75
CA TYR A 12 1.79 4.59 -8.67
C TYR A 12 1.36 6.07 -8.70
N ILE A 13 2.18 7.00 -9.22
CA ILE A 13 1.91 8.44 -9.16
C ILE A 13 0.66 8.78 -9.97
N LYS A 14 0.51 8.17 -11.15
CA LYS A 14 -0.67 8.38 -12.01
C LYS A 14 -1.97 7.92 -11.36
N LYS A 15 -1.90 6.89 -10.51
CA LYS A 15 -3.07 6.23 -9.95
C LYS A 15 -3.45 6.74 -8.55
N TYR A 16 -2.47 7.19 -7.75
CA TYR A 16 -2.69 7.59 -6.35
C TYR A 16 -2.22 9.02 -6.04
N GLY A 17 -1.65 9.74 -7.00
CA GLY A 17 -1.09 11.07 -6.79
C GLY A 17 0.22 11.05 -5.99
N VAL A 18 0.53 12.18 -5.35
CA VAL A 18 1.72 12.31 -4.49
C VAL A 18 1.51 11.46 -3.24
N ILE A 19 2.28 10.37 -3.10
CA ILE A 19 2.35 9.58 -1.87
C ILE A 19 3.53 10.06 -1.02
N PHE A 20 3.31 10.16 0.28
CA PHE A 20 4.34 10.58 1.24
C PHE A 20 5.02 9.35 1.85
N LYS A 21 6.25 9.51 2.38
CA LYS A 21 6.85 8.49 3.26
C LYS A 21 5.87 8.23 4.41
N GLY A 22 5.25 7.05 4.44
CA GLY A 22 4.13 6.78 5.35
C GLY A 22 2.86 6.28 4.69
N THR A 23 2.80 6.15 3.35
CA THR A 23 1.64 5.59 2.65
C THR A 23 1.87 4.14 2.21
N LEU A 24 1.01 3.21 2.66
CA LEU A 24 0.96 1.82 2.21
C LEU A 24 -0.23 1.65 1.24
N ILE A 25 0.03 1.07 0.06
CA ILE A 25 -1.02 0.75 -0.92
C ILE A 25 -1.09 -0.77 -1.08
N ILE A 26 -2.24 -1.35 -0.75
CA ILE A 26 -2.46 -2.80 -0.84
C ILE A 26 -3.37 -3.12 -2.03
N ASN A 27 -2.92 -4.09 -2.84
CA ASN A 27 -3.58 -4.55 -4.08
C ASN A 27 -3.96 -3.44 -5.08
N GLY A 28 -3.37 -2.25 -4.94
CA GLY A 28 -3.72 -1.10 -5.76
C GLY A 28 -5.17 -0.63 -5.59
N LYS A 29 -5.82 -0.95 -4.47
CA LYS A 29 -7.19 -0.52 -4.15
C LYS A 29 -7.24 0.25 -2.84
N LYS A 30 -6.53 -0.21 -1.81
CA LYS A 30 -6.61 0.34 -0.46
C LYS A 30 -5.38 1.18 -0.16
N LYS A 31 -5.58 2.46 0.16
CA LYS A 31 -4.52 3.40 0.56
C LYS A 31 -4.59 3.61 2.07
N ILE A 32 -3.46 3.43 2.74
CA ILE A 32 -3.31 3.58 4.20
C ILE A 32 -2.22 4.62 4.44
N ASP A 33 -2.58 5.75 5.03
CA ASP A 33 -1.63 6.83 5.32
C ASP A 33 -1.03 6.75 6.74
N ARG A 34 -1.53 5.82 7.57
CA ARG A 34 -1.07 5.63 8.96
C ARG A 34 -0.34 4.29 9.08
N ILE A 35 0.97 4.32 8.91
CA ILE A 35 1.82 3.14 9.01
C ILE A 35 2.22 2.92 10.48
N SER A 36 1.58 1.94 11.10
CA SER A 36 1.99 1.37 12.39
C SER A 36 2.04 -0.15 12.22
N LYS A 37 2.97 -0.83 12.91
CA LYS A 37 3.18 -2.28 12.75
C LYS A 37 1.88 -3.08 12.82
N ASP A 38 1.04 -2.77 13.79
CA ASP A 38 -0.27 -3.39 14.01
C ASP A 38 -1.23 -3.20 12.81
N ILE A 39 -1.31 -1.97 12.29
CA ILE A 39 -2.13 -1.62 11.12
C ILE A 39 -1.61 -2.36 9.88
N ILE A 40 -0.29 -2.41 9.68
CA ILE A 40 0.31 -3.11 8.55
C ILE A 40 -0.03 -4.61 8.61
N GLU A 41 0.19 -5.26 9.75
CA GLU A 41 -0.10 -6.69 9.92
C GLU A 41 -1.58 -7.00 9.69
N LYS A 42 -2.49 -6.20 10.26
CA LYS A 42 -3.93 -6.37 10.07
C LYS A 42 -4.31 -6.24 8.60
N GLU A 43 -3.84 -5.20 7.94
CA GLU A 43 -4.23 -4.87 6.56
C GLU A 43 -3.62 -5.84 5.54
N ILE A 44 -2.41 -6.36 5.81
CA ILE A 44 -1.82 -7.45 5.01
C ILE A 44 -2.64 -8.73 5.21
N LYS A 45 -2.99 -9.09 6.45
CA LYS A 45 -3.77 -10.30 6.73
C LYS A 45 -5.14 -10.27 6.04
N GLU A 46 -5.82 -9.12 6.09
CA GLU A 46 -7.09 -8.90 5.41
C GLU A 46 -6.94 -9.03 3.89
N ALA A 47 -5.90 -8.43 3.32
CA ALA A 47 -5.66 -8.52 1.88
C ALA A 47 -5.25 -9.90 1.38
N VAL A 48 -4.63 -10.72 2.23
CA VAL A 48 -4.32 -12.13 1.93
C VAL A 48 -5.60 -12.96 1.98
N MET A 49 -6.47 -12.74 2.98
CA MET A 49 -7.78 -13.43 3.05
C MET A 49 -8.71 -13.03 1.89
N GLU A 50 -8.65 -11.80 1.36
CA GLU A 50 -9.43 -11.38 0.19
C GLU A 50 -8.97 -12.06 -1.12
N LEU A 51 -7.78 -12.67 -1.13
CA LEU A 51 -7.21 -13.35 -2.30
C LEU A 51 -7.48 -14.87 -2.33
N GLU A 52 -8.01 -15.44 -1.24
CA GLU A 52 -8.48 -16.84 -1.15
C GLU A 52 -9.96 -16.96 -1.52
#